data_AF-A0A5E7MFL6-F1
#
_entry.id   AF-A0A5E7MFL6-F1
#
_cell.length_a   1.000
_cell.length_b   1.000
_cell.length_c   1.000
_cell.angle_alpha   90.00
_cell.angle_beta   90.00
_cell.angle_gamma   90.00
#
_symmetry.space_group_name_H-M   'P 1'
#
loop_
_entity.id
_entity.type
_entity.pdbx_description
1 polymer ?
#
loop_
_entity_poly.entity_id
_entity_poly.type
_entity_poly.pdbx_seq_one_letter_code
_entity_poly.pdbx_strand_id
1 'polypeptide(L)'
;MNCELIVDLASLCTGLLSAVFWVISAVIKVAPPPSLVGKPDDSYWDGIVVNGGDLLKTMRAQSKWNSLAAFAAAATAVLQIVARYI
;
A
#
# COMPACT_ATOMS: atom_id res chain seq x y z
N MET A 1 5.34 -33.79 -4.58
CA MET A 1 5.62 -33.43 -3.17
C MET A 1 6.55 -32.23 -3.00
N ASN A 2 7.41 -31.84 -3.97
CA ASN A 2 8.25 -30.63 -3.82
C ASN A 2 7.66 -29.37 -4.48
N CYS A 3 6.98 -29.49 -5.62
CA CYS A 3 6.51 -28.33 -6.38
C CYS A 3 5.36 -27.57 -5.70
N GLU A 4 4.36 -28.30 -5.19
CA GLU A 4 3.22 -27.73 -4.44
C GLU A 4 3.69 -26.89 -3.24
N LEU A 5 4.53 -27.46 -2.37
CA LEU A 5 5.08 -26.75 -1.21
C LEU A 5 5.86 -25.49 -1.59
N ILE A 6 6.62 -25.52 -2.70
CA ILE A 6 7.37 -24.34 -3.17
C ILE A 6 6.39 -23.24 -3.63
N VAL A 7 5.34 -23.59 -4.37
CA VAL A 7 4.34 -22.64 -4.84
C VAL A 7 3.53 -22.06 -3.68
N ASP A 8 3.19 -22.88 -2.67
CA ASP A 8 2.52 -22.43 -1.46
C ASP A 8 3.38 -21.46 -0.64
N LEU A 9 4.68 -21.74 -0.49
CA LEU A 9 5.60 -20.83 0.18
C LEU A 9 5.76 -19.51 -0.58
N ALA A 10 5.83 -19.56 -1.92
CA ALA A 10 5.89 -18.35 -2.75
C ALA A 10 4.59 -17.52 -2.64
N SER A 11 3.44 -18.20 -2.63
CA SER A 11 2.12 -17.60 -2.41
C SER A 11 2.05 -16.90 -1.05
N LEU A 12 2.47 -17.58 0.02
CA LEU A 12 2.52 -17.01 1.36
C LEU A 12 3.41 -15.76 1.41
N CYS A 13 4.62 -15.83 0.86
CA CYS A 13 5.54 -14.70 0.84
C CYS A 13 4.97 -13.48 0.10
N THR A 14 4.39 -13.69 -1.09
CA THR A 14 3.77 -12.60 -1.87
C THR A 14 2.54 -12.01 -1.17
N GLY A 15 1.75 -12.84 -0.48
CA GLY A 15 0.60 -12.39 0.31
C GLY A 15 1.01 -11.53 1.50
N LEU A 16 2.06 -11.95 2.21
CA LEU A 16 2.65 -11.19 3.31
C LEU A 16 3.21 -9.84 2.85
N LEU A 17 3.91 -9.81 1.70
CA LEU A 17 4.39 -8.55 1.12
C LEU A 17 3.23 -7.61 0.78
N SER A 18 2.14 -8.13 0.21
CA SER A 18 0.93 -7.33 -0.04
C SER A 18 0.39 -6.70 1.23
N ALA A 19 0.26 -7.49 2.31
CA ALA A 19 -0.24 -7.00 3.59
C ALA A 19 0.66 -5.88 4.16
N VAL A 20 1.98 -6.05 4.12
CA VAL A 20 2.94 -5.03 4.55
C VAL A 20 2.79 -3.74 3.74
N PHE A 21 2.70 -3.83 2.42
CA PHE A 21 2.54 -2.65 1.56
C PHE A 21 1.22 -1.92 1.80
N TRP A 22 0.12 -2.64 2.07
CA TRP A 22 -1.13 -2.00 2.47
C TRP A 22 -1.03 -1.29 3.82
N VAL A 23 -0.36 -1.89 4.81
CA VAL A 23 -0.13 -1.22 6.11
C VAL A 23 0.66 0.07 5.91
N ILE A 24 1.75 0.03 5.14
CA ILE A 24 2.55 1.23 4.83
C ILE A 24 1.68 2.27 4.09
N SER A 25 0.90 1.85 3.10
CA SER A 25 -0.04 2.71 2.39
C SER A 25 -1.07 3.34 3.32
N ALA A 26 -1.56 2.64 4.34
CA ALA A 26 -2.58 3.15 5.23
C ALA A 26 -2.03 4.22 6.20
N VAL A 27 -0.77 4.06 6.64
CA VAL A 27 -0.17 4.92 7.67
C VAL A 27 0.64 6.09 7.12
N ILE A 28 1.12 6.00 5.88
CA ILE A 28 1.97 7.06 5.31
C ILE A 28 1.19 8.37 5.17
N LYS A 29 1.80 9.44 5.65
CA LYS A 29 1.31 10.83 5.54
C LYS A 29 2.48 11.72 5.16
N VAL A 30 2.24 12.64 4.24
CA VAL A 30 3.23 13.64 3.84
C VAL A 30 2.92 14.94 4.57
N ALA A 31 3.95 15.55 5.16
CA ALA A 31 3.79 16.80 5.89
C ALA A 31 3.20 17.90 4.97
N PRO A 32 2.33 18.77 5.52
CA PRO A 32 1.79 19.91 4.80
C PRO A 32 2.90 20.91 4.44
N PRO A 33 2.67 21.82 3.48
CA PRO A 33 3.55 22.96 3.23
C PRO A 33 3.88 23.71 4.53
N PRO A 34 5.08 24.32 4.67
CA PRO A 34 5.48 25.02 5.89
C PRO A 34 4.47 26.07 6.37
N SER A 35 3.78 26.75 5.45
CA SER A 35 2.74 27.75 5.74
C SER A 35 1.45 27.17 6.37
N LEU A 36 1.29 25.85 6.32
CA LEU A 36 0.10 25.12 6.76
C LEU A 36 0.38 24.13 7.91
N VAL A 37 1.62 24.06 8.41
CA VAL A 37 1.98 23.20 9.54
C VAL A 37 1.21 23.63 10.80
N GLY A 38 0.54 22.68 11.43
CA GLY A 38 -0.26 22.92 12.65
C GLY A 38 -1.61 23.62 12.42
N LYS A 39 -1.96 23.93 11.17
CA LYS A 39 -3.29 24.45 10.85
C LYS A 39 -4.36 23.35 10.94
N PRO A 40 -5.61 23.71 11.28
CA PRO A 40 -6.71 22.74 11.31
C PRO A 40 -6.99 22.18 9.92
N ASP A 41 -7.66 21.03 9.89
CA ASP A 41 -8.09 20.37 8.66
C ASP A 41 -9.04 21.28 7.87
N ASP A 42 -8.58 21.74 6.71
CA ASP A 42 -9.32 22.61 5.80
C ASP A 42 -8.62 22.69 4.43
N SER A 43 -9.31 23.31 3.47
CA SER A 43 -8.76 23.68 2.17
C SER A 43 -8.22 25.11 2.22
N TYR A 44 -6.91 25.26 2.05
CA TYR A 44 -6.22 26.54 1.94
C TYR A 44 -5.79 26.80 0.50
N TRP A 45 -5.45 28.06 0.19
CA TRP A 45 -4.91 28.44 -1.11
C TRP A 45 -3.65 27.64 -1.51
N ASP A 46 -2.77 27.39 -0.54
CA ASP A 46 -1.50 26.68 -0.76
C ASP A 46 -1.63 25.14 -0.64
N GLY A 47 -2.81 24.60 -0.33
CA GLY A 47 -3.02 23.15 -0.20
C GLY A 47 -4.14 22.76 0.76
N ILE A 48 -4.46 21.46 0.78
CA ILE A 48 -5.50 20.88 1.62
C ILE A 48 -4.84 20.10 2.76
N VAL A 49 -5.14 20.49 4.01
CA VAL A 49 -4.65 19.79 5.21
C VAL A 49 -5.72 18.82 5.66
N VAL A 50 -5.34 17.55 5.83
CA VAL A 50 -6.20 16.51 6.39
C VAL A 50 -5.39 15.64 7.34
N ASN A 51 -5.87 15.46 8.57
CA ASN A 51 -5.23 14.72 9.64
C ASN A 51 -3.74 15.08 9.81
N GLY A 52 -3.42 16.37 9.72
CA GLY A 52 -2.06 16.91 9.85
C GLY A 52 -1.13 16.65 8.66
N GLY A 53 -1.64 16.21 7.50
CA GLY A 53 -0.88 15.97 6.28
C GLY A 53 -1.39 16.76 5.07
N ASP A 54 -0.54 16.91 4.05
CA ASP A 54 -0.92 17.37 2.71
C ASP A 54 -1.76 16.27 2.03
N LEU A 55 -3.04 16.54 1.75
CA LEU A 55 -3.94 15.52 1.19
C LEU A 55 -3.42 14.95 -0.13
N LEU A 56 -3.07 15.80 -1.10
CA LEU A 56 -2.71 15.35 -2.45
C LEU A 56 -1.38 14.60 -2.46
N LYS A 57 -0.37 15.10 -1.73
CA LYS A 57 0.92 14.39 -1.63
C LYS A 57 0.79 13.10 -0.85
N THR A 58 -0.02 13.09 0.21
CA THR A 58 -0.34 11.87 0.96
C THR A 58 -1.00 10.85 0.04
N MET A 59 -2.07 11.20 -0.66
CA MET A 59 -2.76 10.30 -1.60
C MET A 59 -1.81 9.75 -2.67
N ARG A 60 -0.90 10.57 -3.22
CA ARG A 60 0.14 10.11 -4.17
C ARG A 60 1.14 9.14 -3.54
N ALA A 61 1.50 9.33 -2.28
CA ALA A 61 2.38 8.41 -1.56
C ALA A 61 1.66 7.08 -1.26
N GLN A 62 0.43 7.16 -0.76
CA GLN A 62 -0.44 6.01 -0.51
C GLN A 62 -0.68 5.22 -1.80
N SER A 63 -0.98 5.88 -2.92
CA SER A 63 -1.25 5.19 -4.19
C SER A 63 -0.06 4.36 -4.69
N LYS A 64 1.18 4.80 -4.45
CA LYS A 64 2.38 4.01 -4.82
C LYS A 64 2.44 2.70 -4.05
N TRP A 65 2.27 2.77 -2.73
CA TRP A 65 2.29 1.58 -1.87
C TRP A 65 1.08 0.68 -2.11
N ASN A 66 -0.11 1.25 -2.35
CA ASN A 66 -1.30 0.50 -2.71
C ASN A 66 -1.14 -0.25 -4.04
N SER A 67 -0.50 0.36 -5.06
CA SER A 67 -0.19 -0.34 -6.31
C SER A 67 0.75 -1.52 -6.10
N LEU A 68 1.80 -1.35 -5.29
CA LEU A 68 2.72 -2.44 -4.94
C LEU A 68 1.99 -3.58 -4.21
N ALA A 69 1.11 -3.23 -3.25
CA ALA A 69 0.27 -4.21 -2.57
C ALA A 69 -0.60 -4.98 -3.56
N ALA A 70 -1.29 -4.28 -4.46
CA ALA A 70 -2.16 -4.90 -5.47
C ALA A 70 -1.40 -5.88 -6.39
N PHE A 71 -0.19 -5.53 -6.84
CA PHE A 71 0.64 -6.44 -7.65
C PHE A 71 1.05 -7.69 -6.86
N ALA A 72 1.45 -7.53 -5.59
CA ALA A 72 1.81 -8.66 -4.74
C ALA A 72 0.60 -9.58 -4.44
N ALA A 73 -0.57 -9.00 -4.19
CA ALA A 73 -1.84 -9.75 -4.03
C ALA A 73 -2.23 -10.50 -5.30
N ALA A 74 -2.08 -9.87 -6.47
CA ALA A 74 -2.36 -10.53 -7.75
C ALA A 74 -1.42 -11.72 -7.99
N ALA A 75 -0.12 -11.57 -7.70
CA ALA A 75 0.83 -12.67 -7.76
C ALA A 75 0.46 -13.81 -6.80
N THR A 76 0.05 -13.47 -5.58
CA THR A 76 -0.45 -14.43 -4.58
C THR A 76 -1.62 -15.24 -5.14
N ALA A 77 -2.63 -14.56 -5.68
CA ALA A 77 -3.82 -15.20 -6.24
C ALA A 77 -3.47 -16.15 -7.41
N VAL A 78 -2.55 -15.73 -8.30
CA VAL A 78 -2.07 -16.59 -9.39
C VAL A 78 -1.37 -17.84 -8.83
N LEU A 79 -0.51 -17.70 -7.83
CA LEU A 79 0.20 -18.83 -7.22
C LEU A 79 -0.77 -19.80 -6.53
N GLN A 80 -1.79 -19.29 -5.82
CA GLN A 80 -2.84 -20.12 -5.22
C GLN A 80 -3.65 -20.90 -6.27
N ILE A 81 -3.94 -20.27 -7.41
CA ILE A 81 -4.62 -20.94 -8.53
C ILE A 81 -3.72 -22.04 -9.09
N VAL A 82 -2.43 -21.76 -9.32
CA VAL A 82 -1.48 -22.74 -9.87
C VAL A 82 -1.30 -23.92 -8.92
N ALA A 83 -1.10 -23.68 -7.61
CA ALA A 83 -0.94 -24.71 -6.60
C ALA A 83 -2.08 -25.74 -6.63
N ARG A 84 -3.31 -25.30 -6.92
CA ARG A 84 -4.49 -26.18 -7.00
C ARG A 84 -4.44 -27.20 -8.15
N TYR A 85 -3.65 -26.96 -9.19
CA TYR A 85 -3.63 -27.78 -10.42
C TYR A 85 -2.32 -28.52 -10.66
N ILE A 86 -1.35 -28.43 -9.75
CA ILE A 86 -0.03 -29.08 -9.87
C ILE A 86 0.19 -30.18 -8.84
#